data_AF-A0A537E2J3-F1
#
_entry.id   AF-A0A537E2J3-F1
#
_cell.length_a   1.000
_cell.length_b   1.000
_cell.length_c   1.000
_cell.angle_alpha   90.00
_cell.angle_beta   90.00
_cell.angle_gamma   90.00
#
_symmetry.space_group_name_H-M   'P 1'
#
loop_
_entity.id
_entity.type
_entity.pdbx_description
1 polymer ?
#
loop_
_entity_poly.entity_id
_entity_poly.type
_entity_poly.pdbx_seq_one_letter_code
_entity_poly.pdbx_strand_id
1 'polypeptide(L)'
;MAMSWGMYTAGFGVVFPFDQSLYLGYNSRFVSGISSIKGGTPTAPCSSSSVPTPSAGDYEYMCVPSYDNLSNKMEFAPCLSASGDPVIGATSNLPTSPGMGICPASNSLSAISAGIQAEDLFGKGAYTIPVFTTSDQFGYLQHTPGNSAATWQRVINNEGSGIASYFTWLNAWNPNPAQTGTVRQAFKQSTRTTNPYLATTLWDFDVVGSIYDSLDVINPLSNGQLLDWMSTGSIVLVNSALTYTPPQGTVLTYRFTLQPNLVWQDGTKVTSWDVRFTYLSCKAAGAFQCGGLAPVTGVTVLTPSQFDINVNAFGPFTKQSLTSPTIIPGRYWSTCAGSIWLTDVSIGRVPDSCMSADPSKLTAQFDPIANHILIGSGPWTCGSGSGLGQACSPGNVQNPGVGQSYSLQRNGKGIAPSFPGDYFRSSGNLALWLWAGGPNLSSNWFSIAKSCFGAAPVTLGSTPTVSSCAHWQQGIGTSGATTAPGVGGCPSGTTPCGISVGTNQLSIIRLYSVPIDWLGAVNGNALTWNATPPQGIIPLNPILYAGNAPNPLPTGYPGFTPGAAQKLAPASTVGCASPYPIGAYDC
;
A
#
# COMPACT_ATOMS: atom_id res chain seq x y z
N MET A 1 7.16 -26.09 19.85
CA MET A 1 6.60 -25.75 21.18
C MET A 1 5.52 -24.66 21.17
N ALA A 2 5.36 -23.86 20.10
CA ALA A 2 4.33 -22.80 20.03
C ALA A 2 2.95 -23.23 19.47
N MET A 3 2.63 -24.53 19.40
CA MET A 3 1.30 -25.03 18.95
C MET A 3 0.42 -25.49 20.12
N SER A 4 0.97 -25.63 21.33
CA SER A 4 0.26 -26.24 22.47
C SER A 4 -0.42 -25.22 23.40
N TRP A 5 -0.27 -23.91 23.14
CA TRP A 5 -0.68 -22.85 24.07
C TRP A 5 -1.63 -21.81 23.47
N GLY A 6 -2.02 -21.94 22.19
CA GLY A 6 -2.96 -20.99 21.56
C GLY A 6 -2.46 -19.54 21.46
N MET A 7 -1.17 -19.27 21.70
CA MET A 7 -0.64 -17.92 21.81
C MET A 7 -0.29 -17.33 20.44
N TYR A 8 -0.99 -16.26 20.06
CA TYR A 8 -0.64 -15.42 18.92
C TYR A 8 0.28 -14.29 19.40
N THR A 9 1.54 -14.33 18.99
CA THR A 9 2.45 -13.18 19.07
C THR A 9 2.33 -12.45 17.74
N ALA A 10 1.33 -11.57 17.61
CA ALA A 10 1.23 -10.69 16.45
C ALA A 10 2.49 -9.81 16.39
N GLY A 11 2.99 -9.53 15.19
CA GLY A 11 3.91 -8.41 15.02
C GLY A 11 3.18 -7.13 15.44
N PHE A 12 3.71 -6.43 16.45
CA PHE A 12 3.11 -5.20 16.95
C PHE A 12 3.38 -4.06 15.97
N GLY A 13 2.35 -3.60 15.28
CA GLY A 13 2.41 -2.35 14.50
C GLY A 13 1.94 -1.18 15.35
N VAL A 14 2.77 -0.13 15.45
CA VAL A 14 2.46 1.17 16.09
C VAL A 14 2.07 1.06 17.57
N VAL A 15 3.10 1.13 18.42
CA VAL A 15 3.00 1.07 19.89
C VAL A 15 3.13 2.45 20.56
N PHE A 16 3.00 3.53 19.77
CA PHE A 16 3.17 4.89 20.28
C PHE A 16 2.01 5.79 19.84
N PRO A 17 1.39 6.54 20.77
CA PRO A 17 1.72 6.63 22.19
C PRO A 17 1.26 5.43 23.05
N PHE A 18 0.52 4.48 22.48
CA PHE A 18 0.06 3.22 23.08
C PHE A 18 -0.23 2.21 21.97
N ASP A 19 -0.47 0.94 22.30
CA ASP A 19 -0.73 -0.10 21.29
C ASP A 19 -2.13 0.04 20.67
N GLN A 20 -2.21 0.24 19.35
CA GLN A 20 -3.49 0.29 18.62
C GLN A 20 -4.31 -1.00 18.72
N SER A 21 -3.66 -2.15 18.97
CA SER A 21 -4.32 -3.46 19.09
C SER A 21 -5.32 -3.48 20.25
N LEU A 22 -5.11 -2.66 21.28
CA LEU A 22 -6.01 -2.52 22.43
C LEU A 22 -7.44 -2.16 22.01
N TYR A 23 -7.58 -1.33 20.98
CA TYR A 23 -8.91 -1.03 20.46
C TYR A 23 -9.32 -2.02 19.37
N LEU A 24 -8.51 -2.19 18.32
CA LEU A 24 -8.92 -2.94 17.12
C LEU A 24 -8.98 -4.46 17.30
N GLY A 25 -8.18 -5.01 18.21
CA GLY A 25 -8.05 -6.45 18.44
C GLY A 25 -8.79 -6.97 19.67
N TYR A 26 -9.22 -6.10 20.59
CA TYR A 26 -9.75 -6.54 21.88
C TYR A 26 -11.05 -5.82 22.31
N ASN A 27 -11.50 -4.78 21.61
CA ASN A 27 -12.76 -4.14 21.96
C ASN A 27 -13.93 -5.07 21.61
N SER A 28 -14.89 -5.20 22.53
CA SER A 28 -16.04 -6.10 22.41
C SER A 28 -16.90 -5.90 21.17
N ARG A 29 -16.84 -4.71 20.54
CA ARG A 29 -17.49 -4.46 19.25
C ARG A 29 -16.96 -5.32 18.11
N PHE A 30 -15.75 -5.85 18.24
CA PHE A 30 -15.10 -6.68 17.24
C PHE A 30 -15.22 -8.17 17.54
N VAL A 31 -15.98 -8.55 18.58
CA VAL A 31 -16.32 -9.95 18.86
C VAL A 31 -17.37 -10.44 17.87
N SER A 32 -17.13 -11.62 17.29
CA SER A 32 -18.06 -12.21 16.33
C SER A 32 -19.44 -12.45 16.93
N GLY A 33 -20.48 -12.06 16.19
CA GLY A 33 -21.87 -12.40 16.49
C GLY A 33 -22.40 -13.69 15.85
N ILE A 34 -21.57 -14.59 15.32
CA ILE A 34 -22.08 -15.82 14.66
C ILE A 34 -22.72 -16.78 15.66
N SER A 35 -23.75 -17.52 15.20
CA SER A 35 -24.58 -18.38 16.03
C SER A 35 -23.83 -19.52 16.72
N SER A 36 -22.70 -19.97 16.17
CA SER A 36 -21.86 -20.99 16.80
C SER A 36 -21.14 -20.51 18.07
N ILE A 37 -21.11 -19.19 18.30
CA ILE A 37 -20.54 -18.55 19.50
C ILE A 37 -21.66 -17.89 20.34
N LYS A 38 -22.86 -17.72 19.78
CA LYS A 38 -24.06 -17.31 20.55
C LYS A 38 -24.39 -18.38 21.60
N GLY A 39 -24.32 -18.00 22.87
CA GLY A 39 -24.64 -18.87 24.01
C GLY A 39 -23.43 -19.46 24.74
N GLY A 40 -22.20 -19.14 24.32
CA GLY A 40 -20.99 -19.38 25.12
C GLY A 40 -20.89 -18.43 26.32
N THR A 41 -19.91 -18.66 27.18
CA THR A 41 -19.53 -17.71 28.24
C THR A 41 -18.22 -17.04 27.83
N PRO A 42 -18.19 -15.73 27.55
CA PRO A 42 -19.34 -14.79 27.60
C PRO A 42 -20.27 -14.90 26.38
N THR A 43 -21.54 -14.50 26.55
CA THR A 43 -22.58 -14.64 25.53
C THR A 43 -22.40 -13.60 24.42
N ALA A 44 -21.91 -14.02 23.26
CA ALA A 44 -21.79 -13.16 22.07
C ALA A 44 -23.16 -12.90 21.38
N PRO A 45 -23.34 -11.77 20.68
CA PRO A 45 -22.39 -10.66 20.56
C PRO A 45 -22.31 -9.82 21.83
N CYS A 46 -21.10 -9.39 22.19
CA CYS A 46 -20.84 -8.53 23.35
C CYS A 46 -21.38 -7.10 23.16
N SER A 47 -21.65 -6.69 21.92
CA SER A 47 -22.12 -5.36 21.55
C SER A 47 -23.15 -5.44 20.43
N SER A 48 -24.14 -4.53 20.43
CA SER A 48 -25.06 -4.36 19.31
C SER A 48 -24.39 -3.82 18.05
N SER A 49 -23.17 -3.28 18.18
CA SER A 49 -22.35 -2.80 17.06
C SER A 49 -21.51 -3.90 16.42
N SER A 50 -21.50 -5.11 16.98
CA SER A 50 -20.76 -6.25 16.45
C SER A 50 -21.40 -6.79 15.18
N VAL A 51 -20.56 -7.17 14.22
CA VAL A 51 -20.99 -7.77 12.96
C VAL A 51 -20.75 -9.29 13.01
N PRO A 52 -21.76 -10.15 12.75
CA PRO A 52 -21.55 -11.59 12.65
C PRO A 52 -20.61 -11.95 11.50
N THR A 53 -19.46 -12.55 11.84
CA THR A 53 -18.44 -12.95 10.85
C THR A 53 -17.58 -14.12 11.34
N PRO A 54 -17.16 -15.05 10.47
CA PRO A 54 -16.23 -16.13 10.84
C PRO A 54 -14.77 -15.68 10.98
N SER A 55 -14.48 -14.39 10.80
CA SER A 55 -13.14 -13.80 10.79
C SER A 55 -13.15 -12.43 11.49
N ALA A 56 -13.62 -12.43 12.74
CA ALA A 56 -13.75 -11.21 13.55
C ALA A 56 -12.40 -10.69 14.07
N GLY A 57 -12.36 -9.38 14.36
CA GLY A 57 -11.17 -8.67 14.87
C GLY A 57 -10.73 -9.13 16.26
N ASP A 58 -11.71 -9.30 17.17
CA ASP A 58 -11.48 -9.80 18.51
C ASP A 58 -11.52 -11.33 18.52
N TYR A 59 -10.33 -11.92 18.60
CA TYR A 59 -10.11 -13.35 18.62
C TYR A 59 -10.10 -13.95 20.04
N GLU A 60 -10.04 -13.11 21.08
CA GLU A 60 -10.12 -13.52 22.48
C GLU A 60 -11.57 -13.56 22.99
N TYR A 61 -12.51 -13.04 22.21
CA TYR A 61 -13.94 -12.99 22.54
C TYR A 61 -14.21 -12.21 23.83
N MET A 62 -13.48 -11.12 24.05
CA MET A 62 -13.55 -10.35 25.28
C MET A 62 -14.83 -9.50 25.33
N CYS A 63 -15.67 -9.71 26.35
CA CYS A 63 -16.86 -8.90 26.63
C CYS A 63 -16.67 -8.07 27.92
N VAL A 64 -15.93 -6.95 27.89
CA VAL A 64 -15.61 -6.19 29.11
C VAL A 64 -15.97 -4.70 28.93
N PRO A 65 -17.17 -4.27 29.37
CA PRO A 65 -17.65 -2.90 29.13
C PRO A 65 -16.76 -1.78 29.71
N SER A 66 -16.11 -2.03 30.85
CA SER A 66 -15.16 -1.07 31.45
C SER A 66 -13.92 -0.88 30.57
N TYR A 67 -13.42 -1.95 29.96
CA TYR A 67 -12.33 -1.91 29.01
C TYR A 67 -12.76 -1.27 27.69
N ASP A 68 -13.96 -1.59 27.20
CA ASP A 68 -14.49 -1.00 25.97
C ASP A 68 -14.58 0.53 26.06
N ASN A 69 -15.01 1.05 27.22
CA ASN A 69 -15.09 2.49 27.46
C ASN A 69 -13.70 3.15 27.46
N LEU A 70 -12.68 2.49 28.01
CA LEU A 70 -11.31 3.01 28.02
C LEU A 70 -10.66 2.93 26.63
N SER A 71 -10.72 1.78 25.97
CA SER A 71 -10.18 1.60 24.61
C SER A 71 -10.91 2.46 23.57
N ASN A 72 -12.21 2.73 23.74
CA ASN A 72 -12.92 3.68 22.89
C ASN A 72 -12.44 5.13 23.10
N LYS A 73 -12.21 5.56 24.35
CA LYS A 73 -11.63 6.88 24.65
C LYS A 73 -10.18 6.98 24.20
N MET A 74 -9.42 5.90 24.30
CA MET A 74 -8.06 5.82 23.80
C MET A 74 -8.01 6.17 22.31
N GLU A 75 -8.93 5.63 21.50
CA GLU A 75 -9.00 5.95 20.08
C GLU A 75 -9.66 7.30 19.82
N PHE A 76 -10.82 7.61 20.41
CA PHE A 76 -11.65 8.76 20.00
C PHE A 76 -11.74 9.90 21.02
N ALA A 77 -10.76 10.03 21.92
CA ALA A 77 -10.73 11.16 22.86
C ALA A 77 -10.66 12.51 22.13
N PRO A 78 -11.28 13.58 22.69
CA PRO A 78 -11.25 14.92 22.08
C PRO A 78 -9.86 15.57 22.01
N CYS A 79 -8.86 15.01 22.69
CA CYS A 79 -7.49 15.48 22.67
C CYS A 79 -6.52 14.29 22.80
N LEU A 80 -5.37 14.38 22.13
CA LEU A 80 -4.31 13.38 22.22
C LEU A 80 -3.71 13.35 23.63
N SER A 81 -3.36 14.53 24.15
CA SER A 81 -2.72 14.70 25.45
C SER A 81 -3.36 15.80 26.28
N ALA A 82 -3.14 15.73 27.60
CA ALA A 82 -3.60 16.66 28.60
C ALA A 82 -2.54 16.84 29.71
N SER A 83 -2.67 17.90 30.49
CA SER A 83 -1.77 18.14 31.62
C SER A 83 -1.90 17.00 32.65
N GLY A 84 -0.76 16.45 33.06
CA GLY A 84 -0.68 15.36 34.03
C GLY A 84 -1.03 13.98 33.49
N ASP A 85 -1.05 13.82 32.17
CA ASP A 85 -0.90 12.51 31.53
C ASP A 85 0.34 11.79 32.08
N PRO A 86 0.29 10.44 32.19
CA PRO A 86 1.47 9.68 32.55
C PRO A 86 2.57 9.85 31.50
N VAL A 87 3.82 9.95 31.97
CA VAL A 87 5.01 10.08 31.11
C VAL A 87 5.84 8.82 31.16
N ILE A 88 6.62 8.57 30.11
CA ILE A 88 7.56 7.44 30.06
C ILE A 88 8.48 7.48 31.28
N GLY A 89 8.55 6.36 32.02
CA GLY A 89 9.34 6.24 33.24
C GLY A 89 8.67 6.73 34.53
N ALA A 90 7.40 7.14 34.49
CA ALA A 90 6.64 7.45 35.69
C ALA A 90 6.42 6.21 36.57
N THR A 91 6.37 6.40 37.90
CA THR A 91 6.10 5.34 38.88
C THR A 91 4.60 5.04 39.03
N SER A 92 3.74 5.85 38.42
CA SER A 92 2.29 5.67 38.39
C SER A 92 1.78 5.79 36.96
N ASN A 93 0.93 4.85 36.59
CA ASN A 93 0.22 4.80 35.32
C ASN A 93 -1.13 5.55 35.36
N LEU A 94 -1.45 6.18 36.48
CA LEU A 94 -2.65 6.98 36.67
C LEU A 94 -2.32 8.47 36.53
N PRO A 95 -3.30 9.32 36.13
CA PRO A 95 -3.13 10.76 36.20
C PRO A 95 -2.67 11.19 37.58
N THR A 96 -1.73 12.13 37.62
CA THR A 96 -1.01 12.52 38.85
C THR A 96 -1.91 13.16 39.92
N SER A 97 -3.14 13.56 39.59
CA SER A 97 -4.15 14.12 40.50
C SER A 97 -5.56 14.06 39.89
N PRO A 98 -6.65 14.13 40.70
CA PRO A 98 -8.00 14.26 40.18
C PRO A 98 -8.14 15.49 39.26
N GLY A 99 -8.68 15.29 38.05
CA GLY A 99 -8.81 16.35 37.04
C GLY A 99 -7.64 16.44 36.05
N MET A 100 -6.52 15.77 36.32
CA MET A 100 -5.38 15.65 35.40
C MET A 100 -5.61 14.51 34.40
N GLY A 101 -4.92 14.55 33.25
CA GLY A 101 -5.10 13.58 32.18
C GLY A 101 -6.46 13.69 31.47
N ILE A 102 -7.12 14.84 31.64
CA ILE A 102 -8.45 15.15 31.11
C ILE A 102 -8.34 16.27 30.08
N CYS A 103 -9.00 16.10 28.94
CA CYS A 103 -9.09 17.10 27.90
C CYS A 103 -9.77 18.38 28.41
N PRO A 104 -9.14 19.56 28.22
CA PRO A 104 -9.63 20.83 28.77
C PRO A 104 -11.07 21.20 28.37
N ALA A 105 -11.53 20.72 27.21
CA ALA A 105 -12.81 21.12 26.62
C ALA A 105 -13.98 20.14 26.88
N SER A 106 -13.72 18.93 27.40
CA SER A 106 -14.73 17.86 27.41
C SER A 106 -14.90 17.11 28.73
N ASN A 107 -14.06 17.39 29.74
CA ASN A 107 -13.98 16.60 30.97
C ASN A 107 -13.82 15.07 30.74
N SER A 108 -13.36 14.66 29.55
CA SER A 108 -13.03 13.28 29.20
C SER A 108 -11.52 13.05 29.33
N LEU A 109 -11.10 11.81 29.62
CA LEU A 109 -9.70 11.42 29.52
C LEU A 109 -9.13 11.80 28.16
N SER A 110 -7.86 12.21 28.14
CA SER A 110 -7.03 12.26 26.93
C SER A 110 -6.85 10.86 26.35
N ALA A 111 -6.46 10.79 25.09
CA ALA A 111 -6.14 9.52 24.44
C ALA A 111 -5.03 8.77 25.21
N ILE A 112 -3.95 9.47 25.61
CA ILE A 112 -2.82 8.88 26.37
C ILE A 112 -3.29 8.31 27.71
N SER A 113 -4.02 9.10 28.50
CA SER A 113 -4.50 8.65 29.81
C SER A 113 -5.49 7.50 29.71
N ALA A 114 -6.32 7.46 28.66
CA ALA A 114 -7.24 6.36 28.40
C ALA A 114 -6.51 5.09 27.93
N GLY A 115 -5.49 5.21 27.06
CA GLY A 115 -4.70 4.08 26.57
C GLY A 115 -3.94 3.37 27.70
N ILE A 116 -3.26 4.14 28.56
CA ILE A 116 -2.53 3.56 29.70
C ILE A 116 -3.47 2.89 30.70
N GLN A 117 -4.65 3.47 30.95
CA GLN A 117 -5.68 2.83 31.78
C GLN A 117 -6.27 1.58 31.12
N ALA A 118 -6.40 1.56 29.79
CA ALA A 118 -6.82 0.38 29.05
C ALA A 118 -5.79 -0.75 29.20
N GLU A 119 -4.49 -0.45 29.05
CA GLU A 119 -3.39 -1.42 29.28
C GLU A 119 -3.38 -1.96 30.71
N ASP A 120 -3.51 -1.09 31.72
CA ASP A 120 -3.56 -1.50 33.13
C ASP A 120 -4.77 -2.40 33.43
N LEU A 121 -5.95 -2.04 32.92
CA LEU A 121 -7.14 -2.89 33.07
C LEU A 121 -6.98 -4.21 32.32
N PHE A 122 -6.38 -4.19 31.13
CA PHE A 122 -6.12 -5.39 30.35
C PHE A 122 -5.19 -6.35 31.08
N GLY A 123 -4.10 -5.83 31.65
CA GLY A 123 -3.15 -6.58 32.47
C GLY A 123 -3.78 -7.12 33.75
N LYS A 124 -4.57 -6.32 34.47
CA LYS A 124 -5.30 -6.75 35.69
C LYS A 124 -6.30 -7.87 35.41
N GLY A 125 -6.96 -7.81 34.25
CA GLY A 125 -7.87 -8.85 33.79
C GLY A 125 -7.17 -10.13 33.34
N ALA A 126 -5.85 -10.08 33.10
CA ALA A 126 -5.06 -11.16 32.53
C ALA A 126 -5.72 -11.76 31.26
N TYR A 127 -6.34 -10.91 30.44
CA TYR A 127 -7.16 -11.33 29.31
C TYR A 127 -6.37 -12.13 28.26
N THR A 128 -5.08 -11.83 28.12
CA THR A 128 -4.12 -12.68 27.42
C THR A 128 -2.96 -12.97 28.36
N ILE A 129 -2.37 -14.16 28.29
CA ILE A 129 -1.10 -14.43 28.97
C ILE A 129 -0.03 -13.58 28.26
N PRO A 130 0.59 -12.57 28.92
CA PRO A 130 1.59 -11.75 28.27
C PRO A 130 2.84 -12.59 28.02
N VAL A 131 2.99 -13.12 26.80
CA VAL A 131 4.31 -13.45 26.27
C VAL A 131 4.85 -12.17 25.71
N PHE A 132 5.57 -11.45 26.56
CA PHE A 132 6.44 -10.40 26.10
C PHE A 132 7.58 -11.05 25.32
N THR A 133 7.64 -10.79 24.02
CA THR A 133 8.89 -10.94 23.26
C THR A 133 9.50 -9.56 23.12
N THR A 134 10.76 -9.41 23.53
CA THR A 134 11.51 -8.15 23.35
C THR A 134 11.89 -7.91 21.89
N SER A 135 11.89 -8.96 21.08
CA SER A 135 12.40 -8.92 19.70
C SER A 135 11.87 -10.12 18.91
N ASP A 136 11.27 -9.84 17.76
CA ASP A 136 11.14 -10.83 16.71
C ASP A 136 12.44 -10.87 15.88
N GLN A 137 12.97 -12.08 15.69
CA GLN A 137 14.20 -12.30 14.94
C GLN A 137 13.90 -13.12 13.69
N PHE A 138 14.10 -12.51 12.54
CA PHE A 138 13.98 -13.17 11.25
C PHE A 138 15.36 -13.40 10.66
N GLY A 139 15.66 -14.66 10.36
CA GLY A 139 16.87 -15.04 9.64
C GLY A 139 16.63 -15.01 8.13
N TYR A 140 17.62 -14.55 7.38
CA TYR A 140 17.73 -14.80 5.94
C TYR A 140 19.14 -15.23 5.59
N LEU A 141 19.28 -15.93 4.48
CA LEU A 141 20.59 -16.26 3.95
C LEU A 141 21.20 -15.01 3.34
N GLN A 142 22.27 -14.48 3.94
CA GLN A 142 22.98 -13.31 3.40
C GLN A 142 23.53 -13.60 1.99
N HIS A 143 23.98 -14.83 1.75
CA HIS A 143 24.53 -15.29 0.48
C HIS A 143 23.90 -16.62 0.05
N THR A 144 23.87 -16.90 -1.26
CA THR A 144 23.57 -18.27 -1.74
C THR A 144 24.60 -19.25 -1.15
N PRO A 145 24.18 -20.39 -0.56
CA PRO A 145 25.12 -21.39 -0.05
C PRO A 145 26.14 -21.80 -1.11
N GLY A 146 27.43 -21.73 -0.76
CA GLY A 146 28.54 -22.03 -1.68
C GLY A 146 28.91 -20.91 -2.66
N ASN A 147 28.25 -19.74 -2.61
CA ASN A 147 28.58 -18.59 -3.45
C ASN A 147 28.45 -17.27 -2.66
N SER A 148 29.54 -16.82 -2.05
CA SER A 148 29.57 -15.55 -1.29
C SER A 148 29.37 -14.31 -2.17
N ALA A 149 29.62 -14.38 -3.49
CA ALA A 149 29.33 -13.29 -4.41
C ALA A 149 27.82 -13.13 -4.67
N ALA A 150 27.01 -14.14 -4.38
CA ALA A 150 25.55 -14.13 -4.49
C ALA A 150 24.89 -13.53 -3.24
N THR A 151 25.24 -12.28 -2.91
CA THR A 151 24.70 -11.60 -1.73
C THR A 151 23.32 -11.02 -2.00
N TRP A 152 22.37 -11.21 -1.09
CA TRP A 152 21.10 -10.49 -1.12
C TRP A 152 21.33 -9.00 -0.83
N GLN A 153 20.80 -8.16 -1.71
CA GLN A 153 20.91 -6.72 -1.66
C GLN A 153 19.54 -6.11 -1.39
N ARG A 154 19.51 -4.95 -0.73
CA ARG A 154 18.30 -4.15 -0.47
C ARG A 154 17.18 -4.91 0.27
N VAL A 155 17.56 -5.79 1.18
CA VAL A 155 16.64 -6.36 2.18
C VAL A 155 16.21 -5.24 3.13
N ILE A 156 14.91 -5.03 3.31
CA ILE A 156 14.38 -3.92 4.11
C ILE A 156 13.94 -4.46 5.46
N ASN A 157 14.63 -4.03 6.51
CA ASN A 157 14.22 -4.34 7.87
C ASN A 157 13.12 -3.34 8.29
N ASN A 158 11.86 -3.76 8.20
CA ASN A 158 10.72 -2.92 8.54
C ASN A 158 10.64 -2.69 10.05
N GLU A 159 10.58 -1.44 10.49
CA GLU A 159 10.45 -1.08 11.91
C GLU A 159 9.17 -1.68 12.51
N GLY A 160 9.34 -2.59 13.47
CA GLY A 160 8.23 -3.31 14.12
C GLY A 160 7.75 -4.59 13.41
N SER A 161 8.16 -4.84 12.16
CA SER A 161 7.71 -6.01 11.37
C SER A 161 8.86 -6.92 10.89
N GLY A 162 10.10 -6.43 10.84
CA GLY A 162 11.26 -7.21 10.42
C GLY A 162 11.42 -7.33 8.90
N ILE A 163 12.15 -8.36 8.46
CA ILE A 163 12.52 -8.53 7.04
C ILE A 163 11.43 -9.20 6.19
N ALA A 164 10.54 -9.99 6.80
CA ALA A 164 9.43 -10.66 6.11
C ALA A 164 8.30 -9.64 5.91
N SER A 165 8.50 -8.71 4.97
CA SER A 165 7.59 -7.61 4.72
C SER A 165 7.45 -7.30 3.24
N TYR A 166 6.33 -6.66 2.90
CA TYR A 166 5.99 -6.20 1.56
C TYR A 166 7.15 -5.49 0.85
N PHE A 167 7.84 -4.58 1.55
CA PHE A 167 8.94 -3.79 0.98
C PHE A 167 10.18 -4.62 0.66
N THR A 168 10.51 -5.62 1.50
CA THR A 168 11.59 -6.56 1.18
C THR A 168 11.28 -7.31 -0.09
N TRP A 169 10.07 -7.86 -0.24
CA TRP A 169 9.70 -8.56 -1.48
C TRP A 169 9.74 -7.63 -2.69
N LEU A 170 9.33 -6.37 -2.54
CA LEU A 170 9.32 -5.40 -3.64
C LEU A 170 10.73 -5.03 -4.15
N ASN A 171 11.74 -4.96 -3.27
CA ASN A 171 13.04 -4.34 -3.55
C ASN A 171 14.25 -5.28 -3.44
N ALA A 172 14.16 -6.40 -2.71
CA ALA A 172 15.30 -7.29 -2.51
C ALA A 172 15.67 -8.02 -3.80
N TRP A 173 16.97 -8.14 -4.05
CA TRP A 173 17.49 -8.84 -5.22
C TRP A 173 18.81 -9.52 -4.93
N ASN A 174 19.17 -10.50 -5.76
CA ASN A 174 20.43 -11.22 -5.70
C ASN A 174 20.91 -11.42 -7.15
N PRO A 175 22.18 -11.11 -7.48
CA PRO A 175 22.70 -11.29 -8.84
C PRO A 175 22.85 -12.76 -9.24
N ASN A 176 23.04 -13.65 -8.27
CA ASN A 176 23.32 -15.07 -8.48
C ASN A 176 22.50 -15.94 -7.49
N PRO A 177 21.16 -15.81 -7.45
CA PRO A 177 20.34 -16.52 -6.48
C PRO A 177 20.38 -18.03 -6.74
N ALA A 178 20.11 -18.83 -5.71
CA ALA A 178 19.93 -20.29 -5.85
C ALA A 178 18.87 -20.64 -6.92
N GLN A 179 17.85 -19.79 -7.07
CA GLN A 179 16.85 -19.88 -8.14
C GLN A 179 16.72 -18.52 -8.82
N THR A 180 17.07 -18.47 -10.11
CA THR A 180 17.06 -17.24 -10.92
C THR A 180 15.71 -16.53 -10.85
N GLY A 181 15.75 -15.21 -10.61
CA GLY A 181 14.56 -14.34 -10.65
C GLY A 181 13.51 -14.60 -9.57
N THR A 182 13.86 -15.31 -8.49
CA THR A 182 12.93 -15.77 -7.45
C THR A 182 13.37 -15.33 -6.05
N VAL A 183 12.45 -14.77 -5.27
CA VAL A 183 12.58 -14.62 -3.81
C VAL A 183 11.81 -15.78 -3.18
N ARG A 184 12.42 -16.50 -2.24
CA ARG A 184 11.77 -17.59 -1.51
C ARG A 184 11.74 -17.27 -0.02
N GLN A 185 10.55 -17.18 0.53
CA GLN A 185 10.29 -17.01 1.96
C GLN A 185 9.65 -18.29 2.49
N ALA A 186 10.15 -18.80 3.61
CA ALA A 186 9.51 -19.91 4.31
C ALA A 186 8.49 -19.34 5.31
N PHE A 187 7.32 -19.96 5.36
CA PHE A 187 6.30 -19.69 6.38
C PHE A 187 6.21 -20.84 7.37
N LYS A 188 5.86 -20.50 8.62
CA LYS A 188 5.67 -21.49 9.69
C LYS A 188 4.52 -22.45 9.40
N GLN A 189 3.50 -21.99 8.67
CA GLN A 189 2.29 -22.74 8.32
C GLN A 189 1.70 -22.19 7.02
N SER A 190 0.79 -22.95 6.42
CA SER A 190 0.03 -22.51 5.24
C SER A 190 -0.96 -21.39 5.59
N THR A 191 -1.40 -20.67 4.56
CA THR A 191 -2.55 -19.75 4.65
C THR A 191 -3.80 -20.53 5.04
N ARG A 192 -4.66 -19.91 5.85
CA ARG A 192 -6.03 -20.35 6.06
C ARG A 192 -6.89 -19.99 4.85
N THR A 193 -6.70 -18.79 4.31
CA THR A 193 -7.51 -18.26 3.21
C THR A 193 -6.78 -17.13 2.49
N THR A 194 -7.06 -16.95 1.20
CA THR A 194 -6.63 -15.78 0.42
C THR A 194 -7.79 -14.83 0.14
N ASN A 195 -8.94 -15.06 0.78
CA ASN A 195 -10.10 -14.19 0.69
C ASN A 195 -9.93 -12.97 1.60
N PRO A 196 -9.90 -11.73 1.07
CA PRO A 196 -9.70 -10.52 1.86
C PRO A 196 -10.79 -10.30 2.92
N TYR A 197 -12.00 -10.84 2.77
CA TYR A 197 -13.03 -10.75 3.82
C TYR A 197 -12.79 -11.70 4.99
N LEU A 198 -11.95 -12.73 4.80
CA LEU A 198 -11.76 -13.82 5.74
C LEU A 198 -10.33 -13.93 6.27
N ALA A 199 -9.35 -13.29 5.64
CA ALA A 199 -7.96 -13.28 6.06
C ALA A 199 -7.83 -12.70 7.49
N THR A 200 -7.16 -13.45 8.36
CA THR A 200 -6.94 -13.04 9.77
C THR A 200 -5.53 -13.31 10.25
N THR A 201 -4.78 -14.20 9.60
CA THR A 201 -3.45 -14.57 10.04
C THR A 201 -2.38 -13.77 9.31
N LEU A 202 -1.21 -13.61 9.94
CA LEU A 202 -0.05 -13.00 9.30
C LEU A 202 0.29 -13.65 7.95
N TRP A 203 0.19 -14.99 7.85
CA TRP A 203 0.46 -15.72 6.61
C TRP A 203 -0.58 -15.45 5.52
N ASP A 204 -1.85 -15.27 5.89
CA ASP A 204 -2.88 -14.86 4.93
C ASP A 204 -2.53 -13.47 4.36
N PHE A 205 -2.16 -12.52 5.23
CA PHE A 205 -1.82 -11.16 4.82
C PHE A 205 -0.48 -11.03 4.10
N ASP A 206 0.48 -11.93 4.32
CA ASP A 206 1.70 -12.00 3.51
C ASP A 206 1.39 -12.26 2.03
N VAL A 207 0.35 -13.07 1.75
CA VAL A 207 -0.13 -13.36 0.39
C VAL A 207 -1.12 -12.29 -0.09
N VAL A 208 -2.16 -11.98 0.68
CA VAL A 208 -3.22 -11.03 0.32
C VAL A 208 -2.64 -9.62 0.15
N GLY A 209 -1.83 -9.14 1.09
CA GLY A 209 -1.19 -7.82 1.03
C GLY A 209 -0.12 -7.68 -0.07
N SER A 210 0.37 -8.81 -0.62
CA SER A 210 1.22 -8.79 -1.82
C SER A 210 0.42 -8.61 -3.11
N ILE A 211 -0.85 -9.02 -3.11
CA ILE A 211 -1.73 -9.03 -4.29
C ILE A 211 -2.61 -7.78 -4.35
N TYR A 212 -3.09 -7.28 -3.22
CA TYR A 212 -3.95 -6.09 -3.13
C TYR A 212 -3.20 -4.96 -2.42
N ASP A 213 -3.28 -3.74 -2.95
CA ASP A 213 -2.77 -2.55 -2.25
C ASP A 213 -3.82 -1.93 -1.32
N SER A 214 -3.36 -1.07 -0.42
CA SER A 214 -4.14 -0.22 0.48
C SER A 214 -4.00 1.26 0.10
N LEU A 215 -4.87 2.13 0.63
CA LEU A 215 -4.82 3.57 0.31
C LEU A 215 -3.49 4.21 0.74
N ASP A 216 -3.05 3.91 1.96
CA ASP A 216 -1.75 4.29 2.51
C ASP A 216 -0.97 3.04 2.92
N VAL A 217 0.34 3.16 3.04
CA VAL A 217 1.21 2.16 3.65
C VAL A 217 2.07 2.80 4.74
N ILE A 218 2.46 2.00 5.73
CA ILE A 218 3.39 2.43 6.77
C ILE A 218 4.80 2.57 6.17
N ASN A 219 5.50 3.66 6.49
CA ASN A 219 6.90 3.83 6.13
C ASN A 219 7.73 2.73 6.82
N PRO A 220 8.43 1.85 6.07
CA PRO A 220 9.14 0.73 6.66
C PRO A 220 10.32 1.15 7.55
N LEU A 221 10.76 2.41 7.48
CA LEU A 221 11.89 2.93 8.27
C LEU A 221 11.45 3.89 9.37
N SER A 222 10.14 4.18 9.45
CA SER A 222 9.54 5.02 10.48
C SER A 222 8.08 4.63 10.64
N ASN A 223 7.78 3.68 11.53
CA ASN A 223 6.44 3.09 11.61
C ASN A 223 5.33 4.06 12.06
N GLY A 224 5.70 5.23 12.59
CA GLY A 224 4.79 6.34 12.89
C GLY A 224 4.44 7.24 11.70
N GLN A 225 4.96 6.95 10.50
CA GLN A 225 4.68 7.71 9.28
C GLN A 225 3.87 6.90 8.28
N LEU A 226 2.79 7.50 7.77
CA LEU A 226 2.02 6.97 6.65
C LEU A 226 2.47 7.60 5.34
N LEU A 227 2.60 6.77 4.31
CA LEU A 227 2.87 7.18 2.94
C LEU A 227 1.58 6.99 2.14
N ASP A 228 1.09 8.05 1.50
CA ASP A 228 0.01 7.91 0.51
C ASP A 228 0.47 6.94 -0.59
N TRP A 229 -0.23 5.81 -0.72
CA TRP A 229 0.21 4.70 -1.55
C TRP A 229 -0.56 4.64 -2.86
N MET A 230 -1.85 4.35 -2.81
CA MET A 230 -2.76 4.41 -3.97
C MET A 230 -3.28 5.84 -4.22
N SER A 231 -3.05 6.77 -3.29
CA SER A 231 -3.48 8.16 -3.43
C SER A 231 -2.29 9.07 -3.83
N THR A 232 -2.60 10.23 -4.40
CA THR A 232 -1.63 11.34 -4.59
C THR A 232 -1.59 12.27 -3.37
N GLY A 233 -2.41 11.99 -2.35
CA GLY A 233 -2.60 12.85 -1.19
C GLY A 233 -4.01 12.77 -0.62
N SER A 234 -4.10 13.19 0.63
CA SER A 234 -5.35 13.33 1.38
C SER A 234 -5.42 14.64 2.12
N ILE A 235 -6.62 15.24 2.18
CA ILE A 235 -6.90 16.44 2.96
C ILE A 235 -8.05 16.19 3.94
N VAL A 236 -8.01 16.90 5.06
CA VAL A 236 -9.07 16.87 6.07
C VAL A 236 -10.02 18.04 5.84
N LEU A 237 -11.32 17.75 5.81
CA LEU A 237 -12.39 18.71 5.58
C LEU A 237 -13.41 18.66 6.71
N VAL A 238 -13.81 19.84 7.18
CA VAL A 238 -15.00 20.02 8.02
C VAL A 238 -16.25 20.00 7.15
N ASN A 239 -17.41 19.66 7.73
CA ASN A 239 -18.67 19.54 6.99
C ASN A 239 -19.05 20.83 6.23
N SER A 240 -18.72 22.01 6.76
CA SER A 240 -18.99 23.30 6.09
C SER A 240 -18.16 23.54 4.84
N ALA A 241 -17.09 22.77 4.61
CA ALA A 241 -16.26 22.85 3.41
C ALA A 241 -16.72 21.87 2.30
N LEU A 242 -17.75 21.05 2.55
CA LEU A 242 -18.29 20.10 1.59
C LEU A 242 -19.30 20.75 0.65
N THR A 243 -19.32 20.29 -0.60
CA THR A 243 -20.27 20.74 -1.63
C THR A 243 -21.54 19.89 -1.70
N TYR A 244 -21.70 18.96 -0.75
CA TYR A 244 -22.83 18.05 -0.61
C TYR A 244 -23.14 17.85 0.88
N THR A 245 -24.34 17.34 1.18
CA THR A 245 -24.70 16.96 2.56
C THR A 245 -24.02 15.64 2.92
N PRO A 246 -23.09 15.61 3.89
CA PRO A 246 -22.46 14.36 4.29
C PRO A 246 -23.46 13.40 4.94
N PRO A 247 -23.15 12.10 5.00
CA PRO A 247 -23.94 11.13 5.74
C PRO A 247 -24.27 11.58 7.17
N GLN A 248 -25.40 11.15 7.70
CA GLN A 248 -25.82 11.54 9.04
C GLN A 248 -24.77 11.14 10.08
N GLY A 249 -24.47 12.05 11.01
CA GLY A 249 -23.51 11.82 12.08
C GLY A 249 -22.05 12.00 11.68
N THR A 250 -21.74 12.39 10.43
CA THR A 250 -20.38 12.78 10.06
C THR A 250 -19.90 13.98 10.86
N VAL A 251 -18.72 13.87 11.46
CA VAL A 251 -18.03 14.96 12.18
C VAL A 251 -16.79 15.45 11.44
N LEU A 252 -16.19 14.59 10.61
CA LEU A 252 -14.98 14.88 9.85
C LEU A 252 -15.00 14.12 8.51
N THR A 253 -14.35 14.68 7.50
CA THR A 253 -14.22 14.04 6.18
C THR A 253 -12.76 14.04 5.72
N TYR A 254 -12.29 12.90 5.21
CA TYR A 254 -11.02 12.79 4.52
C TYR A 254 -11.27 12.74 3.01
N ARG A 255 -10.75 13.71 2.26
CA ARG A 255 -10.81 13.70 0.80
C ARG A 255 -9.51 13.12 0.23
N PHE A 256 -9.65 12.11 -0.61
CA PHE A 256 -8.55 11.43 -1.29
C PHE A 256 -8.63 11.63 -2.80
N THR A 257 -7.46 11.68 -3.44
CA THR A 257 -7.35 11.61 -4.90
C THR A 257 -6.52 10.38 -5.26
N LEU A 258 -7.09 9.45 -6.03
CA LEU A 258 -6.41 8.25 -6.51
C LEU A 258 -5.35 8.58 -7.56
N GLN A 259 -4.28 7.79 -7.57
CA GLN A 259 -3.28 7.79 -8.64
C GLN A 259 -3.94 7.42 -9.98
N PRO A 260 -3.68 8.14 -11.08
CA PRO A 260 -4.38 7.96 -12.36
C PRO A 260 -3.98 6.68 -13.12
N ASN A 261 -2.83 6.11 -12.78
CA ASN A 261 -2.26 4.93 -13.43
C ASN A 261 -2.59 3.62 -12.68
N LEU A 262 -3.44 3.66 -11.65
CA LEU A 262 -3.88 2.45 -10.97
C LEU A 262 -4.68 1.55 -11.92
N VAL A 263 -4.25 0.30 -12.00
CA VAL A 263 -4.93 -0.76 -12.72
C VAL A 263 -4.96 -2.01 -11.86
N TRP A 264 -6.04 -2.77 -11.99
CA TRP A 264 -6.10 -4.15 -11.55
C TRP A 264 -5.16 -5.00 -12.42
N GLN A 265 -4.77 -6.17 -11.92
CA GLN A 265 -3.89 -7.10 -12.63
C GLN A 265 -4.49 -7.65 -13.94
N ASP A 266 -5.80 -7.48 -14.15
CA ASP A 266 -6.50 -7.79 -15.42
C ASP A 266 -6.48 -6.62 -16.43
N GLY A 267 -5.85 -5.50 -16.08
CA GLY A 267 -5.73 -4.28 -16.90
C GLY A 267 -6.90 -3.29 -16.75
N THR A 268 -7.96 -3.63 -16.02
CA THR A 268 -9.05 -2.69 -15.76
C THR A 268 -8.64 -1.61 -14.77
N LYS A 269 -9.28 -0.44 -14.82
CA LYS A 269 -8.93 0.70 -13.95
C LYS A 269 -9.42 0.48 -12.52
N VAL A 270 -8.58 0.83 -11.55
CA VAL A 270 -9.03 1.03 -10.16
C VAL A 270 -9.72 2.39 -10.09
N THR A 271 -10.87 2.45 -9.43
CA THR A 271 -11.64 3.69 -9.32
C THR A 271 -12.12 3.94 -7.89
N SER A 272 -12.61 5.15 -7.64
CA SER A 272 -13.27 5.52 -6.39
C SER A 272 -14.50 4.65 -6.07
N TRP A 273 -15.10 4.01 -7.06
CA TRP A 273 -16.19 3.05 -6.85
C TRP A 273 -15.71 1.75 -6.20
N ASP A 274 -14.51 1.29 -6.52
CA ASP A 274 -13.91 0.12 -5.87
C ASP A 274 -13.57 0.42 -4.41
N VAL A 275 -13.12 1.64 -4.11
CA VAL A 275 -12.91 2.10 -2.73
C VAL A 275 -14.23 2.17 -1.98
N ARG A 276 -15.25 2.82 -2.55
CA ARG A 276 -16.60 2.88 -1.95
C ARG A 276 -17.16 1.49 -1.68
N PHE A 277 -17.06 0.59 -2.65
CA PHE A 277 -17.47 -0.81 -2.50
C PHE A 277 -16.72 -1.46 -1.35
N THR A 278 -15.39 -1.44 -1.37
CA THR A 278 -14.54 -2.06 -0.34
C THR A 278 -14.94 -1.61 1.05
N TYR A 279 -15.09 -0.30 1.27
CA TYR A 279 -15.34 0.23 2.61
C TYR A 279 -16.73 -0.14 3.13
N LEU A 280 -17.75 -0.07 2.26
CA LEU A 280 -19.12 -0.41 2.64
C LEU A 280 -19.28 -1.93 2.83
N SER A 281 -18.79 -2.72 1.88
CA SER A 281 -18.92 -4.18 1.91
C SER A 281 -18.10 -4.81 3.02
N CYS A 282 -16.86 -4.36 3.22
CA CYS A 282 -15.94 -4.95 4.19
C CYS A 282 -16.35 -4.63 5.63
N LYS A 283 -16.84 -3.41 5.88
CA LYS A 283 -17.48 -3.05 7.14
C LYS A 283 -18.74 -3.87 7.39
N ALA A 284 -19.62 -4.00 6.38
CA ALA A 284 -20.85 -4.78 6.50
C ALA A 284 -20.60 -6.29 6.70
N ALA A 285 -19.50 -6.81 6.15
CA ALA A 285 -19.07 -8.19 6.33
C ALA A 285 -18.35 -8.44 7.67
N GLY A 286 -17.96 -7.39 8.40
CA GLY A 286 -17.23 -7.52 9.65
C GLY A 286 -15.84 -8.14 9.47
N ALA A 287 -15.20 -7.94 8.33
CA ALA A 287 -13.89 -8.53 8.05
C ALA A 287 -12.82 -7.99 9.01
N PHE A 288 -11.91 -8.86 9.44
CA PHE A 288 -10.80 -8.53 10.36
C PHE A 288 -10.05 -7.25 9.98
N GLN A 289 -9.58 -7.14 8.73
CA GLN A 289 -8.81 -5.98 8.27
C GLN A 289 -9.61 -4.66 8.27
N CYS A 290 -10.94 -4.73 8.39
CA CYS A 290 -11.83 -3.58 8.31
C CYS A 290 -12.37 -3.13 9.66
N GLY A 291 -11.83 -3.63 10.78
CA GLY A 291 -12.15 -3.13 12.12
C GLY A 291 -11.95 -1.62 12.25
N GLY A 292 -10.90 -1.10 11.60
CA GLY A 292 -10.59 0.34 11.50
C GLY A 292 -11.66 1.20 10.81
N LEU A 293 -12.60 0.58 10.09
CA LEU A 293 -13.71 1.27 9.42
C LEU A 293 -14.93 1.50 10.33
N ALA A 294 -14.83 1.10 11.60
CA ALA A 294 -15.82 1.36 12.64
C ALA A 294 -16.42 2.79 12.61
N PRO A 295 -15.63 3.89 12.53
CA PRO A 295 -16.18 5.24 12.53
C PRO A 295 -16.71 5.72 11.17
N VAL A 296 -16.55 4.95 10.09
CA VAL A 296 -17.01 5.35 8.74
C VAL A 296 -18.54 5.44 8.70
N THR A 297 -19.05 6.62 8.39
CA THR A 297 -20.48 6.89 8.15
C THR A 297 -20.88 6.72 6.70
N GLY A 298 -19.93 6.88 5.77
CA GLY A 298 -20.12 6.62 4.36
C GLY A 298 -18.89 6.97 3.53
N VAL A 299 -18.97 6.64 2.24
CA VAL A 299 -18.00 7.04 1.23
C VAL A 299 -18.74 7.71 0.09
N THR A 300 -18.38 8.95 -0.19
CA THR A 300 -18.98 9.78 -1.23
C THR A 300 -18.04 9.86 -2.42
N VAL A 301 -18.46 9.38 -3.58
CA VAL A 301 -17.68 9.45 -4.83
C VAL A 301 -17.95 10.79 -5.49
N LEU A 302 -16.90 11.58 -5.74
CA LEU A 302 -16.98 12.87 -6.41
C LEU A 302 -16.67 12.72 -7.91
N THR A 303 -15.64 11.93 -8.22
CA THR A 303 -15.24 11.55 -9.58
C THR A 303 -14.67 10.12 -9.56
N PRO A 304 -14.38 9.49 -10.71
CA PRO A 304 -13.74 8.16 -10.74
C PRO A 304 -12.39 8.07 -10.01
N SER A 305 -11.73 9.20 -9.71
CA SER A 305 -10.45 9.25 -9.01
C SER A 305 -10.48 10.13 -7.75
N GLN A 306 -11.62 10.67 -7.34
CA GLN A 306 -11.71 11.51 -6.14
C GLN A 306 -12.93 11.14 -5.32
N PHE A 307 -12.73 10.97 -4.03
CA PHE A 307 -13.74 10.53 -3.10
C PHE A 307 -13.47 11.04 -1.70
N ASP A 308 -14.54 11.04 -0.92
CA ASP A 308 -14.54 11.45 0.47
C ASP A 308 -14.91 10.26 1.34
N ILE A 309 -14.12 10.03 2.39
CA ILE A 309 -14.45 9.10 3.47
C ILE A 309 -14.96 9.92 4.65
N ASN A 310 -16.22 9.74 5.00
CA ASN A 310 -16.90 10.50 6.05
C ASN A 310 -16.89 9.69 7.36
N VAL A 311 -16.46 10.28 8.48
CA VAL A 311 -16.37 9.59 9.78
C VAL A 311 -17.17 10.30 10.87
N ASN A 312 -17.69 9.54 11.84
CA ASN A 312 -18.41 10.08 13.03
C ASN A 312 -17.52 10.29 14.26
N ALA A 313 -16.29 9.80 14.20
CA ALA A 313 -15.27 10.00 15.21
C ALA A 313 -13.88 9.88 14.55
N PHE A 314 -12.88 10.52 15.16
CA PHE A 314 -11.50 10.41 14.73
C PHE A 314 -10.57 10.48 15.92
N GLY A 315 -9.33 10.03 15.71
CA GLY A 315 -8.41 9.61 16.74
C GLY A 315 -6.96 9.56 16.27
N PRO A 316 -6.02 9.28 17.18
CA PRO A 316 -4.60 9.18 16.84
C PRO A 316 -4.30 8.15 15.76
N PHE A 317 -5.01 7.01 15.75
CA PHE A 317 -4.81 5.94 14.75
C PHE A 317 -5.88 5.91 13.67
N THR A 318 -6.83 6.84 13.67
CA THR A 318 -7.97 6.78 12.75
C THR A 318 -7.51 6.84 11.30
N LYS A 319 -6.60 7.74 10.91
CA LYS A 319 -6.12 7.78 9.51
C LYS A 319 -5.48 6.46 9.11
N GLN A 320 -4.55 5.94 9.91
CA GLN A 320 -3.86 4.68 9.65
C GLN A 320 -4.86 3.52 9.50
N SER A 321 -5.76 3.37 10.47
CA SER A 321 -6.76 2.30 10.49
C SER A 321 -7.76 2.43 9.36
N LEU A 322 -8.06 3.67 8.95
CA LEU A 322 -8.95 3.98 7.84
C LEU A 322 -8.32 3.60 6.50
N THR A 323 -7.01 3.75 6.33
CA THR A 323 -6.32 3.57 5.04
C THR A 323 -5.58 2.24 4.89
N SER A 324 -5.47 1.45 5.96
CA SER A 324 -4.86 0.12 5.99
C SER A 324 -5.59 -1.01 5.24
N PRO A 325 -6.93 -1.03 5.11
CA PRO A 325 -7.60 -2.11 4.41
C PRO A 325 -7.16 -2.23 2.95
N THR A 326 -7.02 -3.46 2.47
CA THR A 326 -6.79 -3.75 1.06
C THR A 326 -8.00 -3.34 0.21
N ILE A 327 -7.77 -2.75 -0.95
CA ILE A 327 -8.83 -2.37 -1.89
C ILE A 327 -9.22 -3.58 -2.74
N ILE A 328 -10.52 -3.87 -2.77
CA ILE A 328 -11.10 -5.05 -3.39
C ILE A 328 -11.86 -4.65 -4.67
N PRO A 329 -11.65 -5.33 -5.82
CA PRO A 329 -12.32 -4.98 -7.07
C PRO A 329 -13.81 -5.32 -7.02
N GLY A 330 -14.67 -4.30 -7.06
CA GLY A 330 -16.12 -4.50 -6.97
C GLY A 330 -16.68 -5.33 -8.12
N ARG A 331 -16.03 -5.29 -9.30
CA ARG A 331 -16.35 -6.12 -10.47
C ARG A 331 -16.40 -7.62 -10.17
N TYR A 332 -15.50 -8.11 -9.31
CA TYR A 332 -15.39 -9.52 -8.98
C TYR A 332 -16.12 -9.89 -7.70
N TRP A 333 -16.20 -8.95 -6.75
CA TRP A 333 -16.64 -9.24 -5.39
C TRP A 333 -18.05 -8.78 -5.07
N SER A 334 -18.63 -7.88 -5.86
CA SER A 334 -20.00 -7.39 -5.63
C SER A 334 -21.08 -8.40 -6.00
N THR A 335 -22.29 -8.11 -5.56
CA THR A 335 -23.56 -8.74 -5.98
C THR A 335 -23.89 -8.51 -7.46
N CYS A 336 -23.26 -7.53 -8.10
CA CYS A 336 -23.52 -7.18 -9.48
C CYS A 336 -22.59 -7.94 -10.43
N ALA A 337 -23.11 -8.34 -11.59
CA ALA A 337 -22.29 -8.96 -12.62
C ALA A 337 -21.18 -8.00 -13.07
N GLY A 338 -19.97 -8.53 -13.31
CA GLY A 338 -18.81 -7.70 -13.62
C GLY A 338 -18.96 -6.84 -14.89
N SER A 339 -19.75 -7.26 -15.88
CA SER A 339 -20.06 -6.43 -17.06
C SER A 339 -20.96 -5.24 -16.73
N ILE A 340 -21.91 -5.42 -15.81
CA ILE A 340 -22.79 -4.36 -15.32
C ILE A 340 -21.96 -3.36 -14.50
N TRP A 341 -21.12 -3.86 -13.59
CA TRP A 341 -20.19 -3.04 -12.82
C TRP A 341 -19.36 -2.11 -13.72
N LEU A 342 -18.72 -2.66 -14.77
CA LEU A 342 -17.91 -1.86 -15.68
C LEU A 342 -18.73 -0.82 -16.46
N THR A 343 -19.95 -1.17 -16.87
CA THR A 343 -20.86 -0.25 -17.56
C THR A 343 -21.22 0.92 -16.64
N ASP A 344 -21.61 0.63 -15.41
CA ASP A 344 -22.01 1.61 -14.40
C ASP A 344 -20.84 2.53 -13.99
N VAL A 345 -19.64 1.98 -13.84
CA VAL A 345 -18.42 2.76 -13.62
C VAL A 345 -18.17 3.71 -14.80
N SER A 346 -18.33 3.24 -16.04
CA SER A 346 -18.04 4.05 -17.24
C SER A 346 -18.98 5.25 -17.40
N ILE A 347 -20.24 5.12 -16.98
CA ILE A 347 -21.21 6.23 -16.97
C ILE A 347 -21.12 7.09 -15.69
N GLY A 348 -20.21 6.74 -14.78
CA GLY A 348 -19.98 7.49 -13.54
C GLY A 348 -21.06 7.29 -12.47
N ARG A 349 -21.78 6.16 -12.48
CA ARG A 349 -22.88 5.90 -11.53
C ARG A 349 -23.02 4.41 -11.25
N VAL A 350 -22.45 3.95 -10.13
CA VAL A 350 -22.68 2.59 -9.63
C VAL A 350 -23.79 2.57 -8.58
N PRO A 351 -24.87 1.79 -8.75
CA PRO A 351 -25.96 1.71 -7.79
C PRO A 351 -25.51 1.19 -6.42
N ASP A 352 -26.17 1.65 -5.36
CA ASP A 352 -25.90 1.19 -3.98
C ASP A 352 -26.16 -0.31 -3.80
N SER A 353 -27.04 -0.90 -4.60
CA SER A 353 -27.27 -2.36 -4.62
C SER A 353 -26.02 -3.16 -5.04
N CYS A 354 -25.07 -2.53 -5.75
CA CYS A 354 -23.78 -3.12 -6.10
C CYS A 354 -22.68 -2.85 -5.05
N MET A 355 -22.95 -2.05 -4.02
CA MET A 355 -21.98 -1.74 -2.94
C MET A 355 -21.95 -2.80 -1.82
N SER A 356 -22.54 -3.97 -2.08
CA SER A 356 -22.56 -5.11 -1.16
C SER A 356 -21.76 -6.27 -1.75
N ALA A 357 -20.98 -6.95 -0.92
CA ALA A 357 -20.29 -8.16 -1.34
C ALA A 357 -21.29 -9.28 -1.64
N ASP A 358 -20.98 -10.10 -2.63
CA ASP A 358 -21.72 -11.33 -2.93
C ASP A 358 -21.68 -12.26 -1.70
N PRO A 359 -22.83 -12.62 -1.11
CA PRO A 359 -22.87 -13.44 0.10
C PRO A 359 -22.16 -14.79 -0.04
N SER A 360 -22.14 -15.38 -1.24
CA SER A 360 -21.43 -16.65 -1.48
C SER A 360 -19.91 -16.52 -1.27
N LYS A 361 -19.37 -15.32 -1.52
CA LYS A 361 -17.95 -14.98 -1.39
C LYS A 361 -17.54 -14.64 0.05
N LEU A 362 -18.50 -14.52 0.96
CA LEU A 362 -18.26 -14.28 2.38
C LEU A 362 -18.25 -15.58 3.22
N THR A 363 -18.53 -16.72 2.59
CA THR A 363 -18.56 -18.01 3.27
C THR A 363 -17.15 -18.53 3.56
N ALA A 364 -16.96 -19.21 4.68
CA ALA A 364 -15.66 -19.73 5.11
C ALA A 364 -15.00 -20.71 4.11
N GLN A 365 -15.79 -21.27 3.18
CA GLN A 365 -15.36 -22.23 2.16
C GLN A 365 -15.03 -21.57 0.83
N PHE A 366 -15.34 -20.28 0.65
CA PHE A 366 -15.10 -19.63 -0.62
C PHE A 366 -13.61 -19.50 -0.89
N ASP A 367 -13.17 -20.04 -2.03
CA ASP A 367 -11.78 -20.04 -2.48
C ASP A 367 -11.62 -19.11 -3.69
N PRO A 368 -10.98 -17.94 -3.53
CA PRO A 368 -10.80 -17.01 -4.64
C PRO A 368 -9.89 -17.55 -5.76
N ILE A 369 -8.97 -18.47 -5.44
CA ILE A 369 -8.05 -19.09 -6.39
C ILE A 369 -8.81 -20.08 -7.25
N ALA A 370 -9.59 -20.97 -6.62
CA ALA A 370 -10.41 -21.94 -7.34
C ALA A 370 -11.50 -21.29 -8.21
N ASN A 371 -11.90 -20.07 -7.87
CA ASN A 371 -12.87 -19.28 -8.64
C ASN A 371 -12.22 -18.28 -9.61
N HIS A 372 -10.89 -18.26 -9.70
CA HIS A 372 -10.11 -17.44 -10.62
C HIS A 372 -10.30 -15.92 -10.44
N ILE A 373 -10.56 -15.47 -9.20
CA ILE A 373 -10.80 -14.06 -8.88
C ILE A 373 -9.80 -13.48 -7.88
N LEU A 374 -8.69 -14.17 -7.58
CA LEU A 374 -7.60 -13.61 -6.79
C LEU A 374 -6.78 -12.59 -7.61
N ILE A 375 -7.41 -11.46 -7.89
CA ILE A 375 -6.94 -10.39 -8.78
C ILE A 375 -6.94 -9.10 -7.97
N GLY A 376 -5.76 -8.54 -7.73
CA GLY A 376 -5.60 -7.28 -7.00
C GLY A 376 -4.90 -6.20 -7.82
N SER A 377 -4.44 -5.13 -7.16
CA SER A 377 -3.71 -4.00 -7.77
C SER A 377 -2.20 -4.07 -7.51
N GLY A 378 -1.79 -4.97 -6.61
CA GLY A 378 -0.46 -5.07 -6.05
C GLY A 378 0.60 -5.58 -7.03
N PRO A 379 1.88 -5.54 -6.59
CA PRO A 379 3.01 -5.90 -7.42
C PRO A 379 3.12 -7.39 -7.70
N TRP A 380 2.37 -8.26 -7.02
CA TRP A 380 2.43 -9.71 -7.16
C TRP A 380 1.09 -10.28 -7.60
N THR A 381 1.08 -11.09 -8.64
CA THR A 381 -0.14 -11.70 -9.19
C THR A 381 -0.20 -13.18 -8.92
N CYS A 382 -1.42 -13.68 -8.75
CA CYS A 382 -1.69 -15.10 -8.81
C CYS A 382 -1.80 -15.56 -10.27
N GLY A 383 -0.71 -15.99 -10.89
CA GLY A 383 -0.69 -16.37 -12.31
C GLY A 383 -0.76 -15.18 -13.29
N SER A 384 -0.79 -15.48 -14.59
CA SER A 384 -0.85 -14.48 -15.67
C SER A 384 -1.58 -15.01 -16.90
N GLY A 385 -1.97 -14.12 -17.82
CA GLY A 385 -2.71 -14.49 -19.03
C GLY A 385 -4.00 -15.25 -18.72
N SER A 386 -4.20 -16.42 -19.32
CA SER A 386 -5.35 -17.29 -19.06
C SER A 386 -5.38 -17.90 -17.65
N GLY A 387 -4.24 -17.89 -16.94
CA GLY A 387 -4.10 -18.39 -15.57
C GLY A 387 -4.22 -17.32 -14.49
N LEU A 388 -4.56 -16.07 -14.86
CA LEU A 388 -4.70 -14.98 -13.90
C LEU A 388 -5.79 -15.29 -12.87
N GLY A 389 -5.47 -15.06 -11.59
CA GLY A 389 -6.35 -15.29 -10.45
C GLY A 389 -6.37 -16.72 -9.92
N GLN A 390 -5.67 -17.69 -10.54
CA GLN A 390 -5.76 -19.11 -10.18
C GLN A 390 -4.43 -19.88 -10.16
N ALA A 391 -3.48 -19.53 -11.02
CA ALA A 391 -2.30 -20.37 -11.28
C ALA A 391 -1.11 -20.06 -10.35
N CYS A 392 -1.36 -19.91 -9.05
CA CYS A 392 -0.31 -19.60 -8.07
C CYS A 392 -0.16 -20.60 -6.93
N SER A 393 -0.99 -21.64 -6.86
CA SER A 393 -0.85 -22.71 -5.86
C SER A 393 -1.12 -24.08 -6.49
N PRO A 394 -0.46 -25.15 -6.00
CA PRO A 394 -0.76 -26.51 -6.45
C PRO A 394 -2.23 -26.85 -6.25
N GLY A 395 -2.90 -27.31 -7.30
CA GLY A 395 -4.33 -27.66 -7.27
C GLY A 395 -5.28 -26.46 -7.30
N ASN A 396 -4.78 -25.24 -7.50
CA ASN A 396 -5.57 -23.99 -7.52
C ASN A 396 -6.40 -23.79 -6.24
N VAL A 397 -5.77 -24.01 -5.07
CA VAL A 397 -6.41 -23.86 -3.75
C VAL A 397 -5.78 -22.76 -2.90
N GLN A 398 -6.58 -22.09 -2.08
CA GLN A 398 -6.16 -21.01 -1.16
C GLN A 398 -5.44 -21.46 0.13
N ASN A 399 -5.21 -22.76 0.30
CA ASN A 399 -4.57 -23.33 1.48
C ASN A 399 -3.75 -24.57 1.08
N PRO A 400 -2.66 -24.38 0.31
CA PRO A 400 -1.83 -25.48 -0.15
C PRO A 400 -1.28 -26.28 1.04
N GLY A 401 -1.12 -27.59 0.86
CA GLY A 401 -0.70 -28.51 1.91
C GLY A 401 0.71 -28.22 2.44
N VAL A 402 1.06 -28.78 3.60
CA VAL A 402 2.40 -28.64 4.19
C VAL A 402 3.47 -29.11 3.20
N GLY A 403 4.50 -28.28 2.99
CA GLY A 403 5.58 -28.56 2.03
C GLY A 403 5.30 -28.07 0.60
N GLN A 404 4.10 -27.57 0.32
CA GLN A 404 3.78 -26.90 -0.94
C GLN A 404 4.06 -25.39 -0.84
N SER A 405 3.91 -24.66 -1.95
CA SER A 405 4.27 -23.25 -2.02
C SER A 405 3.29 -22.46 -2.88
N TYR A 406 3.13 -21.19 -2.52
CA TYR A 406 2.63 -20.19 -3.45
C TYR A 406 3.72 -19.77 -4.42
N SER A 407 3.36 -19.55 -5.67
CA SER A 407 4.20 -18.94 -6.70
C SER A 407 3.49 -17.72 -7.26
N LEU A 408 3.85 -16.54 -6.76
CA LEU A 408 3.35 -15.28 -7.28
C LEU A 408 4.29 -14.71 -8.34
N GLN A 409 3.73 -14.10 -9.36
CA GLN A 409 4.50 -13.44 -10.42
C GLN A 409 4.56 -11.94 -10.15
N ARG A 410 5.77 -11.36 -10.12
CA ARG A 410 5.92 -9.90 -10.00
C ARG A 410 5.48 -9.21 -11.30
N ASN A 411 4.55 -8.27 -11.20
CA ASN A 411 4.22 -7.32 -12.26
C ASN A 411 5.23 -6.17 -12.31
N GLY A 412 5.37 -5.52 -13.47
CA GLY A 412 6.37 -4.47 -13.66
C GLY A 412 7.80 -4.98 -13.85
N LYS A 413 7.98 -6.16 -14.47
CA LYS A 413 9.30 -6.70 -14.88
C LYS A 413 9.62 -6.26 -16.31
N GLY A 414 10.57 -5.33 -16.46
CA GLY A 414 11.47 -5.28 -17.62
C GLY A 414 10.91 -4.71 -18.93
N ILE A 415 10.22 -3.57 -18.88
CA ILE A 415 9.85 -2.85 -20.11
C ILE A 415 10.32 -1.40 -19.97
N ALA A 416 10.58 -0.75 -21.11
CA ALA A 416 10.64 0.70 -21.18
C ALA A 416 9.51 1.31 -20.32
N PRO A 417 9.74 2.43 -19.62
CA PRO A 417 8.75 2.99 -18.72
C PRO A 417 7.39 3.08 -19.40
N SER A 418 6.30 2.81 -18.67
CA SER A 418 4.91 3.00 -19.12
C SER A 418 4.25 1.84 -19.89
N PHE A 419 4.60 0.57 -19.66
CA PHE A 419 3.83 -0.51 -20.30
C PHE A 419 2.41 -0.63 -19.69
N PRO A 420 1.35 -0.76 -20.51
CA PRO A 420 0.00 -1.01 -20.02
C PRO A 420 -0.05 -2.31 -19.18
N GLY A 421 -0.44 -2.19 -17.91
CA GLY A 421 -0.49 -3.33 -16.97
C GLY A 421 0.72 -3.45 -16.03
N ASP A 422 1.72 -2.56 -16.15
CA ASP A 422 2.79 -2.49 -15.16
C ASP A 422 2.28 -2.01 -13.80
N TYR A 423 2.86 -2.56 -12.73
CA TYR A 423 2.60 -2.07 -11.39
C TYR A 423 2.95 -0.58 -11.30
N PHE A 424 2.04 0.22 -10.74
CA PHE A 424 2.14 1.67 -10.80
C PHE A 424 3.38 2.21 -10.05
N ARG A 425 3.88 1.49 -9.04
CA ARG A 425 5.16 1.74 -8.35
C ARG A 425 6.28 0.79 -8.80
N SER A 426 6.34 0.45 -10.09
CA SER A 426 7.46 -0.29 -10.69
C SER A 426 8.72 0.58 -10.80
N SER A 427 9.89 -0.07 -10.95
CA SER A 427 11.15 0.63 -11.20
C SER A 427 11.15 1.43 -12.51
N GLY A 428 10.38 0.99 -13.53
CA GLY A 428 10.20 1.75 -14.77
C GLY A 428 9.44 3.06 -14.53
N ASN A 429 8.37 3.02 -13.73
CA ASN A 429 7.63 4.24 -13.38
C ASN A 429 8.44 5.17 -12.45
N LEU A 430 9.32 4.61 -11.61
CA LEU A 430 10.26 5.41 -10.81
C LEU A 430 11.27 6.13 -11.70
N ALA A 431 11.86 5.41 -12.65
CA ALA A 431 12.77 6.01 -13.62
C ALA A 431 12.09 7.14 -14.41
N LEU A 432 10.82 6.95 -14.79
CA LEU A 432 10.03 7.98 -15.47
C LEU A 432 9.73 9.19 -14.62
N TRP A 433 9.34 8.98 -13.36
CA TRP A 433 9.12 10.09 -12.44
C TRP A 433 10.40 10.90 -12.20
N LEU A 434 11.53 10.22 -12.00
CA LEU A 434 12.84 10.85 -11.83
C LEU A 434 13.28 11.58 -13.10
N TRP A 435 13.17 10.94 -14.27
CA TRP A 435 13.47 11.53 -15.57
C TRP A 435 12.63 12.78 -15.81
N ALA A 436 11.32 12.75 -15.59
CA ALA A 436 10.47 13.91 -15.85
C ALA A 436 10.89 15.17 -15.07
N GLY A 437 11.64 15.02 -13.97
CA GLY A 437 12.16 16.11 -13.13
C GLY A 437 11.87 15.93 -11.63
N GLY A 438 11.34 14.78 -11.21
CA GLY A 438 11.14 14.41 -9.80
C GLY A 438 10.19 15.36 -9.02
N PRO A 439 10.54 15.79 -7.79
CA PRO A 439 9.65 16.54 -6.89
C PRO A 439 9.29 17.96 -7.37
N ASN A 440 9.91 18.45 -8.45
CA ASN A 440 9.60 19.76 -9.04
C ASN A 440 8.45 19.71 -10.05
N LEU A 441 7.74 18.57 -10.15
CA LEU A 441 6.62 18.32 -11.07
C LEU A 441 5.58 19.44 -10.98
N SER A 442 5.67 20.38 -11.91
CA SER A 442 4.62 21.37 -12.13
C SER A 442 3.73 20.91 -13.29
N SER A 443 2.45 21.29 -13.25
CA SER A 443 1.46 20.95 -14.29
C SER A 443 1.82 21.44 -15.70
N ASN A 444 2.88 22.24 -15.85
CA ASN A 444 3.33 22.77 -17.13
C ASN A 444 4.24 21.80 -17.93
N TRP A 445 4.75 20.71 -17.36
CA TRP A 445 5.75 19.87 -18.05
C TRP A 445 5.21 19.13 -19.27
N PHE A 446 3.95 18.67 -19.23
CA PHE A 446 3.30 18.15 -20.44
C PHE A 446 3.24 19.22 -21.54
N SER A 447 3.01 20.49 -21.18
CA SER A 447 3.01 21.59 -22.13
C SER A 447 4.40 21.87 -22.71
N ILE A 448 5.46 21.79 -21.88
CA ILE A 448 6.85 21.93 -22.32
C ILE A 448 7.23 20.77 -23.25
N ALA A 449 6.99 19.53 -22.85
CA ALA A 449 7.26 18.36 -23.70
C ALA A 449 6.49 18.43 -25.02
N LYS A 450 5.22 18.86 -24.98
CA LYS A 450 4.40 19.09 -26.18
C LYS A 450 4.98 20.17 -27.08
N SER A 451 5.57 21.22 -26.52
CA SER A 451 6.25 22.26 -27.33
C SER A 451 7.47 21.73 -28.09
N CYS A 452 8.04 20.61 -27.63
CA CYS A 452 9.16 19.94 -28.28
C CYS A 452 8.74 18.88 -29.30
N PHE A 453 7.44 18.65 -29.48
CA PHE A 453 6.91 17.67 -30.43
C PHE A 453 7.31 18.01 -31.86
N GLY A 454 8.03 17.09 -32.51
CA GLY A 454 8.55 17.30 -33.87
C GLY A 454 9.62 18.39 -33.99
N ALA A 455 10.14 18.92 -32.88
CA ALA A 455 11.24 19.87 -32.91
C ALA A 455 12.53 19.19 -33.39
N ALA A 456 13.39 19.96 -34.07
CA ALA A 456 14.68 19.46 -34.55
C ALA A 456 15.55 18.95 -33.37
N PRO A 457 16.33 17.86 -33.56
CA PRO A 457 17.29 17.37 -32.60
C PRO A 457 18.27 18.46 -32.13
N VAL A 458 18.32 18.70 -30.82
CA VAL A 458 19.33 19.57 -30.18
C VAL A 458 20.47 18.74 -29.60
N THR A 459 21.67 19.32 -29.63
CA THR A 459 22.89 18.73 -29.06
C THR A 459 22.70 18.49 -27.56
N LEU A 460 23.04 17.29 -27.10
CA LEU A 460 22.89 16.94 -25.69
C LEU A 460 24.04 17.54 -24.87
N GLY A 461 23.69 18.33 -23.85
CA GLY A 461 24.62 18.80 -22.82
C GLY A 461 24.68 17.86 -21.61
N SER A 462 25.62 18.09 -20.69
CA SER A 462 25.79 17.26 -19.49
C SER A 462 24.71 17.49 -18.42
N THR A 463 23.89 18.53 -18.54
CA THR A 463 22.78 18.87 -17.62
C THR A 463 21.69 19.68 -18.34
N PRO A 464 20.91 19.08 -19.25
CA PRO A 464 19.81 19.79 -19.88
C PRO A 464 18.74 20.14 -18.83
N THR A 465 18.19 21.35 -18.93
CA THR A 465 17.12 21.79 -18.02
C THR A 465 15.78 21.22 -18.48
N VAL A 466 14.89 20.87 -17.54
CA VAL A 466 13.52 20.37 -17.82
C VAL A 466 12.68 21.35 -18.66
N SER A 467 13.07 22.63 -18.68
CA SER A 467 12.49 23.69 -19.53
C SER A 467 12.94 23.65 -21.00
N SER A 468 13.93 22.82 -21.35
CA SER A 468 14.52 22.76 -22.69
C SER A 468 14.10 21.50 -23.43
N CYS A 469 14.02 21.57 -24.77
CA CYS A 469 13.80 20.38 -25.58
C CYS A 469 14.96 19.38 -25.52
N ALA A 470 16.16 19.82 -25.12
CA ALA A 470 17.31 18.91 -24.94
C ALA A 470 17.01 17.82 -23.91
N HIS A 471 16.30 18.16 -22.82
CA HIS A 471 15.87 17.20 -21.81
C HIS A 471 14.90 16.16 -22.39
N TRP A 472 13.80 16.62 -23.02
CA TRP A 472 12.77 15.74 -23.56
C TRP A 472 13.26 14.89 -24.75
N GLN A 473 14.24 15.39 -25.50
CA GLN A 473 14.87 14.69 -26.62
C GLN A 473 15.95 13.69 -26.20
N GLN A 474 16.40 13.65 -24.94
CA GLN A 474 17.23 12.52 -24.46
C GLN A 474 16.47 11.18 -24.54
N GLY A 475 15.13 11.25 -24.47
CA GLY A 475 14.26 10.11 -24.71
C GLY A 475 14.22 9.15 -23.53
N ILE A 476 13.03 8.96 -22.97
CA ILE A 476 12.84 7.96 -21.94
C ILE A 476 12.65 6.57 -22.54
N GLY A 477 13.40 5.58 -22.04
CA GLY A 477 13.26 4.17 -22.47
C GLY A 477 13.79 3.88 -23.87
N THR A 478 14.63 4.75 -24.42
CA THR A 478 15.19 4.65 -25.78
C THR A 478 16.52 3.91 -25.82
N SER A 479 16.97 3.33 -24.70
CA SER A 479 18.26 2.63 -24.56
C SER A 479 19.46 3.48 -24.99
N GLY A 480 19.42 4.80 -24.78
CA GLY A 480 20.50 5.72 -25.17
C GLY A 480 20.51 6.05 -26.66
N ALA A 481 19.38 5.89 -27.36
CA ALA A 481 19.28 6.31 -28.76
C ALA A 481 19.56 7.80 -28.91
N THR A 482 20.34 8.14 -29.92
CA THR A 482 20.69 9.51 -30.26
C THR A 482 20.59 9.73 -31.77
N THR A 483 20.46 10.99 -32.18
CA THR A 483 20.57 11.38 -33.58
C THR A 483 22.04 11.66 -33.90
N ALA A 484 22.58 10.96 -34.90
CA ALA A 484 23.97 11.15 -35.31
C ALA A 484 24.23 12.59 -35.81
N PRO A 485 25.44 13.13 -35.61
CA PRO A 485 25.80 14.46 -36.11
C PRO A 485 25.57 14.58 -37.62
N GLY A 486 24.98 15.70 -38.06
CA GLY A 486 24.66 15.95 -39.47
C GLY A 486 23.43 15.24 -40.01
N VAL A 487 22.69 14.48 -39.18
CA VAL A 487 21.47 13.77 -39.58
C VAL A 487 20.24 14.45 -38.99
N GLY A 488 19.16 14.54 -39.77
CA GLY A 488 17.82 14.90 -39.25
C GLY A 488 17.70 16.27 -38.57
N GLY A 489 18.58 17.23 -38.90
CA GLY A 489 18.62 18.55 -38.28
C GLY A 489 19.62 18.68 -37.11
N CYS A 490 20.29 17.59 -36.73
CA CYS A 490 21.40 17.65 -35.77
C CYS A 490 22.62 18.36 -36.39
N PRO A 491 23.24 19.34 -35.71
CA PRO A 491 24.45 20.00 -36.20
C PRO A 491 25.57 19.00 -36.55
N SER A 492 26.32 19.28 -37.62
CA SER A 492 27.53 18.51 -37.94
C SER A 492 28.59 18.71 -36.84
N GLY A 493 29.23 17.62 -36.41
CA GLY A 493 30.20 17.66 -35.31
C GLY A 493 30.50 16.26 -34.77
N THR A 494 31.07 16.19 -33.56
CA THR A 494 31.36 14.92 -32.85
C THR A 494 30.31 14.58 -31.79
N THR A 495 29.47 15.55 -31.40
CA THR A 495 28.48 15.38 -30.33
C THR A 495 27.13 15.00 -30.93
N PRO A 496 26.56 13.85 -30.54
CA PRO A 496 25.23 13.45 -31.00
C PRO A 496 24.14 14.34 -30.40
N CYS A 497 22.99 14.40 -31.08
CA CYS A 497 21.80 15.09 -30.61
C CYS A 497 20.80 14.14 -29.98
N GLY A 498 19.82 14.67 -29.27
CA GLY A 498 18.67 13.90 -28.82
C GLY A 498 17.83 13.35 -29.98
N ILE A 499 16.87 12.48 -29.68
CA ILE A 499 15.87 12.01 -30.64
C ILE A 499 14.69 12.98 -30.71
N SER A 500 13.97 13.01 -31.84
CA SER A 500 12.74 13.82 -31.96
C SER A 500 11.68 13.37 -30.95
N VAL A 501 11.05 14.32 -30.25
CA VAL A 501 9.93 14.00 -29.34
C VAL A 501 8.72 13.57 -30.16
N GLY A 502 8.33 12.30 -30.01
CA GLY A 502 7.21 11.69 -30.72
C GLY A 502 5.96 11.47 -29.86
N THR A 503 4.92 10.88 -30.47
CA THR A 503 3.65 10.55 -29.81
C THR A 503 3.83 9.59 -28.64
N ASN A 504 4.78 8.65 -28.75
CA ASN A 504 5.11 7.70 -27.69
C ASN A 504 5.61 8.43 -26.43
N GLN A 505 6.62 9.31 -26.54
CA GLN A 505 7.11 10.09 -25.40
C GLN A 505 6.02 11.00 -24.81
N LEU A 506 5.21 11.66 -25.63
CA LEU A 506 4.11 12.48 -25.13
C LEU A 506 3.03 11.66 -24.41
N SER A 507 2.73 10.45 -24.88
CA SER A 507 1.74 9.58 -24.23
C SER A 507 2.23 9.12 -22.84
N ILE A 508 3.52 8.79 -22.74
CA ILE A 508 4.20 8.43 -21.49
C ILE A 508 4.15 9.62 -20.51
N ILE A 509 4.52 10.81 -20.96
CA ILE A 509 4.46 12.00 -20.11
C ILE A 509 3.02 12.28 -19.71
N ARG A 510 2.04 12.24 -20.62
CA ARG A 510 0.64 12.49 -20.28
C ARG A 510 0.08 11.54 -19.22
N LEU A 511 0.44 10.26 -19.28
CA LEU A 511 -0.09 9.24 -18.39
C LEU A 511 0.58 9.25 -17.00
N TYR A 512 1.81 9.75 -16.89
CA TYR A 512 2.65 9.62 -15.68
C TYR A 512 3.26 10.95 -15.18
N SER A 513 2.92 12.08 -15.81
CA SER A 513 3.27 13.44 -15.34
C SER A 513 2.33 13.97 -14.28
N VAL A 514 1.25 13.25 -13.97
CA VAL A 514 0.60 13.44 -12.67
C VAL A 514 1.62 13.03 -11.62
N PRO A 515 1.89 13.87 -10.61
CA PRO A 515 2.88 13.55 -9.61
C PRO A 515 2.45 12.28 -8.89
N ILE A 516 3.03 11.16 -9.31
CA ILE A 516 3.19 10.03 -8.42
C ILE A 516 4.05 10.60 -7.31
N ASP A 517 3.42 10.97 -6.20
CA ASP A 517 4.16 11.21 -4.98
C ASP A 517 4.75 9.86 -4.58
N TRP A 518 5.97 9.62 -5.07
CA TRP A 518 6.70 8.39 -4.85
C TRP A 518 6.97 8.17 -3.36
N LEU A 519 6.98 9.25 -2.58
CA LEU A 519 7.09 9.24 -1.14
C LEU A 519 5.74 9.35 -0.42
N GLY A 520 4.70 9.81 -1.09
CA GLY A 520 3.41 10.14 -0.48
C GLY A 520 3.48 11.45 0.31
N ALA A 521 2.32 11.98 0.74
CA ALA A 521 2.30 13.08 1.68
C ALA A 521 2.39 12.52 3.11
N VAL A 522 3.42 12.92 3.88
CA VAL A 522 3.47 12.57 5.30
C VAL A 522 2.51 13.48 6.04
N ASN A 523 1.49 12.88 6.66
CA ASN A 523 0.45 13.61 7.38
C ASN A 523 -0.28 14.67 6.51
N GLY A 524 -0.43 14.41 5.21
CA GLY A 524 -1.13 15.30 4.27
C GLY A 524 -0.28 16.48 3.76
N ASN A 525 1.00 16.57 4.14
CA ASN A 525 1.93 17.54 3.56
C ASN A 525 2.80 16.88 2.49
N ALA A 526 2.78 17.43 1.28
CA ALA A 526 3.61 16.96 0.18
C ALA A 526 5.09 16.97 0.58
N LEU A 527 5.78 15.85 0.40
CA LEU A 527 7.18 15.73 0.78
C LEU A 527 8.08 16.42 -0.24
N THR A 528 8.76 17.48 0.17
CA THR A 528 9.85 18.08 -0.62
C THR A 528 11.14 17.33 -0.35
N TRP A 529 11.47 16.36 -1.21
CA TRP A 529 12.67 15.51 -1.14
C TRP A 529 13.97 16.31 -0.91
N ASN A 530 14.05 17.53 -1.42
CA ASN A 530 15.25 18.38 -1.37
C ASN A 530 15.44 19.13 -0.04
N ALA A 531 14.39 19.33 0.75
CA ALA A 531 14.45 20.11 1.99
C ALA A 531 14.31 19.24 3.25
N THR A 532 13.46 18.21 3.21
CA THR A 532 13.16 17.34 4.36
C THR A 532 12.74 15.95 3.88
N PRO A 533 13.67 15.10 3.41
CA PRO A 533 13.35 13.71 3.08
C PRO A 533 12.89 12.95 4.35
N PRO A 534 11.92 12.02 4.26
CA PRO A 534 11.59 11.14 5.37
C PRO A 534 12.83 10.42 5.88
N GLN A 535 12.86 10.23 7.21
CA GLN A 535 13.96 9.53 7.86
C GLN A 535 14.11 8.11 7.29
N GLY A 536 15.34 7.72 7.00
CA GLY A 536 15.68 6.40 6.46
C GLY A 536 15.70 6.31 4.94
N ILE A 537 15.22 7.30 4.19
CA ILE A 537 15.25 7.25 2.73
C ILE A 537 16.68 7.52 2.23
N ILE A 538 17.37 6.43 1.88
CA ILE A 538 18.75 6.49 1.37
C ILE A 538 18.82 7.17 -0.01
N PRO A 539 19.93 7.87 -0.33
CA PRO A 539 20.19 8.39 -1.67
C PRO A 539 20.03 7.29 -2.74
N LEU A 540 19.29 7.62 -3.80
CA LEU A 540 19.04 6.66 -4.87
C LEU A 540 20.31 6.50 -5.71
N ASN A 541 20.74 5.26 -5.91
CA ASN A 541 21.83 4.97 -6.85
C ASN A 541 21.36 5.31 -8.28
N PRO A 542 22.17 5.98 -9.13
CA PRO A 542 21.80 6.32 -10.51
C PRO A 542 21.42 5.09 -11.36
N ILE A 543 21.83 3.89 -10.94
CA ILE A 543 21.50 2.65 -11.63
C ILE A 543 20.29 1.98 -10.93
N LEU A 544 19.16 1.89 -11.66
CA LEU A 544 18.04 1.02 -11.24
C LEU A 544 18.23 -0.37 -11.85
N TYR A 545 18.21 -1.38 -10.98
CA TYR A 545 18.22 -2.78 -11.38
C TYR A 545 16.79 -3.28 -11.48
N ALA A 546 16.43 -3.81 -12.65
CA ALA A 546 15.20 -4.57 -12.88
C ALA A 546 15.54 -6.06 -13.02
N GLY A 547 14.66 -6.91 -12.49
CA GLY A 547 14.76 -8.36 -12.67
C GLY A 547 14.63 -8.78 -14.13
N ASN A 548 15.00 -10.03 -14.42
CA ASN A 548 15.01 -10.60 -15.77
C ASN A 548 13.65 -10.42 -16.49
N ALA A 549 13.67 -9.84 -17.69
CA ALA A 549 12.49 -9.72 -18.55
C ALA A 549 12.00 -11.11 -19.04
N PRO A 550 10.69 -11.28 -19.30
CA PRO A 550 10.15 -12.50 -19.88
C PRO A 550 10.63 -12.72 -21.32
N ASN A 551 10.71 -14.00 -21.72
CA ASN A 551 11.08 -14.46 -23.05
C ASN A 551 9.85 -15.14 -23.72
N PRO A 552 9.52 -14.86 -25.00
CA PRO A 552 10.09 -13.84 -25.89
C PRO A 552 9.42 -12.46 -25.72
N LEU A 553 10.19 -11.41 -26.04
CA LEU A 553 9.67 -10.05 -26.17
C LEU A 553 8.82 -9.92 -27.46
N PRO A 554 7.85 -8.97 -27.51
CA PRO A 554 7.20 -8.58 -28.75
C PRO A 554 8.21 -8.10 -29.81
N THR A 555 7.99 -8.48 -31.06
CA THR A 555 8.81 -8.10 -32.22
C THR A 555 8.87 -6.57 -32.36
N GLY A 556 10.08 -5.99 -32.33
CA GLY A 556 10.29 -4.54 -32.54
C GLY A 556 11.19 -3.83 -31.51
N TYR A 557 11.65 -4.52 -30.47
CA TYR A 557 12.52 -3.94 -29.42
C TYR A 557 13.99 -4.36 -29.60
N PRO A 558 14.89 -3.46 -30.07
CA PRO A 558 16.31 -3.78 -30.22
C PRO A 558 17.06 -3.74 -28.87
N GLY A 559 17.92 -4.73 -28.63
CA GLY A 559 18.99 -4.65 -27.63
C GLY A 559 18.81 -5.40 -26.29
N PHE A 560 17.89 -6.36 -26.19
CA PHE A 560 17.63 -7.07 -24.93
C PHE A 560 18.24 -8.48 -24.89
N THR A 561 19.06 -8.75 -23.87
CA THR A 561 19.56 -10.10 -23.56
C THR A 561 18.65 -10.77 -22.51
N PRO A 562 17.98 -11.89 -22.83
CA PRO A 562 17.15 -12.63 -21.87
C PRO A 562 17.95 -13.11 -20.67
N GLY A 563 17.39 -13.01 -19.46
CA GLY A 563 17.98 -13.60 -18.24
C GLY A 563 19.06 -12.76 -17.53
N ALA A 564 19.40 -11.57 -18.01
CA ALA A 564 20.29 -10.64 -17.33
C ALA A 564 19.53 -9.60 -16.48
N ALA A 565 20.12 -9.16 -15.36
CA ALA A 565 19.65 -8.00 -14.64
C ALA A 565 19.61 -6.79 -15.59
N GLN A 566 18.43 -6.24 -15.81
CA GLN A 566 18.28 -5.08 -16.68
C GLN A 566 18.63 -3.83 -15.90
N LYS A 567 19.62 -3.08 -16.38
CA LYS A 567 19.92 -1.75 -15.86
C LYS A 567 19.06 -0.77 -16.64
N LEU A 568 18.18 -0.04 -15.97
CA LEU A 568 17.70 1.22 -16.52
C LEU A 568 18.89 2.17 -16.38
N ALA A 569 19.69 2.25 -17.43
CA ALA A 569 20.75 3.23 -17.52
C ALA A 569 20.11 4.62 -17.75
N PRO A 570 20.70 5.68 -17.20
CA PRO A 570 20.30 7.05 -17.54
C PRO A 570 20.33 7.27 -19.05
N ALA A 571 19.55 8.25 -19.52
CA ALA A 571 19.40 8.55 -20.94
C ALA A 571 20.71 9.04 -21.61
N SER A 572 21.74 9.34 -20.81
CA SER A 572 23.09 9.71 -21.22
C SER A 572 24.12 9.03 -20.30
N THR A 573 25.32 8.73 -20.79
CA THR A 573 26.48 8.32 -19.97
C THR A 573 27.42 9.49 -19.63
N VAL A 574 27.17 10.65 -20.24
CA VAL A 574 27.98 11.87 -20.11
C VAL A 574 27.52 12.64 -18.86
N GLY A 575 27.68 12.05 -17.66
CA GLY A 575 27.30 12.72 -16.41
C GLY A 575 27.02 11.85 -15.17
N CYS A 576 26.74 10.55 -15.31
CA CYS A 576 26.19 9.69 -14.22
C CYS A 576 27.09 9.38 -13.01
N ALA A 577 28.17 10.12 -12.78
CA ALA A 577 29.14 9.79 -11.73
C ALA A 577 28.64 10.08 -10.29
N SER A 578 27.51 10.79 -10.11
CA SER A 578 27.02 11.25 -8.79
C SER A 578 25.67 10.64 -8.40
N PRO A 579 25.47 10.27 -7.11
CA PRO A 579 24.17 9.82 -6.59
C PRO A 579 23.06 10.90 -6.66
N TYR A 580 21.82 10.48 -6.86
CA TYR A 580 20.64 11.35 -6.65
C TYR A 580 20.53 11.71 -5.16
N PRO A 581 20.17 12.96 -4.77
CA PRO A 581 19.58 14.05 -5.56
C PRO A 581 20.57 14.99 -6.26
N ILE A 582 21.87 14.72 -6.20
CA ILE A 582 22.93 15.67 -6.59
C ILE A 582 23.35 15.50 -8.07
N GLY A 583 22.95 14.40 -8.72
CA GLY A 583 23.04 14.22 -10.18
C GLY A 583 21.76 13.55 -10.70
N ALA A 584 20.82 14.34 -11.24
CA ALA A 584 19.51 13.90 -11.71
C ALA A 584 19.58 12.66 -12.64
N TYR A 585 18.46 11.96 -12.82
CA TYR A 585 18.37 10.74 -13.65
C TYR A 585 18.64 10.98 -15.16
N ASP A 586 18.86 12.24 -15.53
CA ASP A 586 19.33 12.70 -16.85
C ASP A 586 20.86 12.61 -17.02
N CYS A 587 21.58 12.24 -15.97
CA CYS A 587 23.04 12.14 -15.95
C CYS A 587 23.53 10.78 -16.41
#